data_AF-A0A4R4LG14-F1
#
_entry.id   AF-A0A4R4LG14-F1
#
_cell.length_a   1.000
_cell.length_b   1.000
_cell.length_c   1.000
_cell.angle_alpha   90.00
_cell.angle_beta   90.00
_cell.angle_gamma   90.00
#
_symmetry.space_group_name_H-M   'P 1'
#
loop_
_entity.id
_entity.type
_entity.pdbx_description
1 polymer ?
#
loop_
_entity_poly.entity_id
_entity_poly.type
_entity_poly.pdbx_seq_one_letter_code
_entity_poly.pdbx_strand_id
1 'polypeptide(L)'
;MPPHVVPVLRLHLEQYAGRERLFMSRDGSPLRGNTLYQAFVRARKRAGLDHLTVHDLRHTGQTLAAQTGATLADLMKRLGHSSMAAARRYLHAVDGRDQEIAKALSDLAADGDAARLPHRITM
;
A
#
# COMPACT_ATOMS: atom_id res chain seq x y z
N MET A 1 -0.97 5.27 -8.07
CA MET A 1 -1.13 3.80 -8.22
C MET A 1 0.17 3.23 -8.75
N PRO A 2 0.69 2.10 -8.25
CA PRO A 2 1.96 1.55 -8.74
C PRO A 2 1.89 1.24 -10.25
N PRO A 3 2.86 1.70 -11.07
CA PRO A 3 2.80 1.54 -12.53
C PRO A 3 2.71 0.09 -13.00
N HIS A 4 3.36 -0.84 -12.28
CA HIS A 4 3.35 -2.27 -12.62
C HIS A 4 1.96 -2.93 -12.48
N VAL A 5 1.00 -2.28 -11.82
CA VAL A 5 -0.39 -2.77 -11.70
C VAL A 5 -1.27 -2.30 -12.86
N VAL A 6 -0.86 -1.26 -13.60
CA VAL A 6 -1.64 -0.71 -14.72
C VAL A 6 -1.95 -1.76 -15.80
N PRO A 7 -0.99 -2.60 -16.26
CA PRO A 7 -1.27 -3.57 -17.31
C PRO A 7 -2.36 -4.58 -16.94
N VAL A 8 -2.36 -5.09 -15.70
CA VAL A 8 -3.38 -6.06 -15.25
C VAL A 8 -4.75 -5.42 -15.11
N LEU A 9 -4.83 -4.15 -14.70
CA LEU A 9 -6.11 -3.43 -14.65
C LEU A 9 -6.67 -3.14 -16.04
N ARG A 10 -5.81 -2.79 -17.00
CA ARG A 10 -6.21 -2.59 -18.39
C ARG A 10 -6.79 -3.87 -18.98
N LEU A 11 -6.07 -4.98 -18.84
CA LEU A 11 -6.55 -6.30 -19.27
C LEU A 11 -7.92 -6.62 -18.66
N HIS A 12 -8.09 -6.36 -17.36
CA HIS A 12 -9.35 -6.60 -16.67
C HIS A 12 -10.48 -5.72 -17.18
N LEU A 13 -10.22 -4.44 -17.43
CA LEU A 13 -11.19 -3.50 -17.99
C LEU A 13 -11.67 -3.92 -19.38
N GLU A 14 -10.76 -4.42 -20.22
CA GLU A 14 -11.06 -4.87 -21.58
C GLU A 14 -11.86 -6.18 -21.61
N GLN A 15 -11.57 -7.10 -20.68
CA GLN A 15 -12.12 -8.46 -20.75
C GLN A 15 -13.32 -8.70 -19.83
N TYR A 16 -13.40 -8.01 -18.68
CA TYR A 16 -14.29 -8.43 -17.58
C TYR A 16 -15.12 -7.31 -16.96
N ALA A 17 -14.76 -6.05 -17.17
CA ALA A 17 -15.51 -4.94 -16.57
C ALA A 17 -16.83 -4.68 -17.29
N GLY A 18 -17.83 -4.23 -16.53
CA GLY A 18 -19.08 -3.69 -17.06
C GLY A 18 -18.94 -2.18 -17.31
N ARG A 19 -19.97 -1.59 -17.93
CA ARG A 19 -19.99 -0.15 -18.25
C ARG A 19 -19.85 0.75 -17.01
N GLU A 20 -20.45 0.36 -15.89
CA GLU A 20 -20.47 1.17 -14.65
C GLU A 20 -19.65 0.57 -13.50
N ARG A 21 -19.27 -0.71 -13.61
CA ARG A 21 -18.70 -1.48 -12.50
C ARG A 21 -17.49 -2.27 -12.96
N LEU A 22 -16.41 -2.15 -12.20
CA LEU A 22 -15.14 -2.80 -12.51
C LEU A 22 -15.22 -4.33 -12.38
N PHE A 23 -15.95 -4.84 -11.38
CA PHE A 23 -16.02 -6.27 -11.09
C PHE A 23 -17.42 -6.83 -11.32
N MET A 24 -17.53 -7.69 -12.33
CA MET A 24 -18.78 -8.32 -12.75
C MET A 24 -18.72 -9.84 -12.58
N SER A 25 -19.88 -10.44 -12.35
CA SER A 25 -20.11 -11.88 -12.45
C SER A 25 -20.31 -12.27 -13.92
N ARG A 26 -20.19 -13.57 -14.23
CA ARG A 26 -20.35 -14.09 -15.61
C ARG A 26 -21.74 -13.86 -16.21
N ASP A 27 -22.76 -13.72 -15.36
CA ASP A 27 -24.14 -13.43 -15.73
C ASP A 27 -24.41 -11.92 -15.95
N GLY A 28 -23.38 -11.08 -15.87
CA GLY A 28 -23.50 -9.62 -16.02
C GLY A 28 -24.00 -8.90 -14.76
N SER A 29 -24.21 -9.61 -13.65
CA SER A 29 -24.52 -8.98 -12.36
C SER A 29 -23.27 -8.45 -11.65
N PRO A 30 -23.37 -7.50 -10.70
CA PRO A 30 -22.23 -7.10 -9.88
C PRO A 30 -21.62 -8.30 -9.13
N LEU A 31 -20.28 -8.32 -9.04
CA LEU A 31 -19.59 -9.39 -8.32
C LEU A 31 -19.99 -9.40 -6.84
N ARG A 32 -20.47 -10.55 -6.35
CA ARG A 32 -20.81 -10.73 -4.93
C ARG A 32 -19.54 -10.93 -4.10
N GLY A 33 -19.51 -10.36 -2.89
CA GLY A 33 -18.37 -10.48 -1.97
C GLY A 33 -18.00 -11.93 -1.63
N ASN A 34 -18.98 -12.81 -1.44
CA ASN A 34 -18.70 -14.23 -1.19
C ASN A 34 -18.01 -14.91 -2.37
N THR A 35 -18.35 -14.55 -3.62
CA THR A 35 -17.69 -15.11 -4.81
C THR A 35 -16.19 -14.79 -4.82
N LEU A 36 -15.83 -13.55 -4.50
CA LEU A 36 -14.44 -13.12 -4.33
C LEU A 36 -13.76 -13.90 -3.19
N TYR A 37 -14.42 -14.00 -2.03
CA TYR A 37 -13.89 -14.72 -0.88
C TYR A 37 -13.58 -16.19 -1.20
N GLN A 38 -14.50 -16.89 -1.87
CA GLN A 38 -14.28 -18.29 -2.27
C GLN A 38 -13.14 -18.43 -3.29
N ALA A 39 -12.99 -17.47 -4.21
CA ALA A 39 -11.85 -17.44 -5.12
C ALA A 39 -10.53 -17.27 -4.37
N PHE A 40 -10.49 -16.38 -3.37
CA PHE A 40 -9.34 -16.21 -2.50
C PHE A 40 -9.02 -17.46 -1.67
N VAL A 41 -10.02 -18.12 -1.09
CA VAL A 41 -9.83 -19.37 -0.32
C VAL A 41 -9.17 -20.46 -1.18
N ARG A 42 -9.60 -20.60 -2.45
CA ARG A 42 -8.95 -21.53 -3.38
C ARG A 42 -7.51 -21.11 -3.70
N ALA A 43 -7.27 -19.82 -3.91
CA ALA A 43 -5.93 -19.30 -4.20
C ALA A 43 -4.96 -19.50 -3.04
N ARG A 44 -5.35 -19.14 -1.79
CA ARG A 44 -4.49 -19.29 -0.62
C ARG A 44 -4.16 -20.76 -0.34
N LYS A 45 -5.12 -21.67 -0.54
CA LYS A 45 -4.91 -23.12 -0.35
C LYS A 45 -3.88 -23.66 -1.34
N ARG A 46 -3.98 -23.25 -2.61
CA ARG A 46 -2.99 -23.61 -3.65
C ARG A 46 -1.61 -23.04 -3.36
N ALA A 47 -1.52 -21.91 -2.68
CA ALA A 47 -0.27 -21.30 -2.26
C ALA A 47 0.29 -21.87 -0.93
N GLY A 48 -0.42 -22.78 -0.26
CA GLY A 48 -0.02 -23.30 1.06
C GLY A 48 -0.21 -22.30 2.21
N LEU A 49 -1.04 -21.28 2.03
CA LEU A 49 -1.26 -20.16 2.96
C LEU A 49 -2.65 -20.22 3.60
N ASP A 50 -3.04 -21.36 4.16
CA ASP A 50 -4.41 -21.59 4.66
C ASP A 50 -4.83 -20.65 5.79
N HIS A 51 -3.87 -20.15 6.58
CA HIS A 51 -4.08 -19.21 7.66
C HIS A 51 -4.35 -17.77 7.19
N LEU A 52 -4.02 -17.44 5.94
CA LEU A 52 -4.10 -16.07 5.40
C LEU A 52 -5.55 -15.67 5.13
N THR A 53 -5.97 -14.50 5.61
CA THR A 53 -7.28 -13.90 5.32
C THR A 53 -7.19 -12.86 4.22
N VAL A 54 -8.32 -12.47 3.64
CA VAL A 54 -8.36 -11.36 2.65
C VAL A 54 -7.90 -10.05 3.28
N HIS A 55 -8.14 -9.84 4.57
CA HIS A 55 -7.75 -8.62 5.27
C HIS A 55 -6.22 -8.54 5.45
N ASP A 56 -5.53 -9.69 5.54
CA ASP A 56 -4.07 -9.73 5.62
C ASP A 56 -3.39 -9.21 4.34
N LEU A 57 -4.04 -9.34 3.17
CA LEU A 57 -3.56 -8.69 1.94
C LEU A 57 -3.58 -7.17 2.07
N ARG A 58 -4.61 -6.62 2.72
CA ARG A 58 -4.70 -5.19 3.01
C ARG A 58 -3.61 -4.77 3.99
N HIS A 59 -3.40 -5.53 5.07
CA HIS A 59 -2.30 -5.28 6.01
C HIS A 59 -0.94 -5.27 5.31
N THR A 60 -0.66 -6.29 4.49
CA THR A 60 0.56 -6.40 3.70
C THR A 60 0.78 -5.17 2.83
N GLY A 61 -0.26 -4.72 2.10
CA GLY A 61 -0.16 -3.52 1.27
C GLY A 61 0.11 -2.22 2.05
N GLN A 62 -0.26 -2.14 3.33
CA GLN A 62 0.05 -0.99 4.17
C GLN A 62 1.45 -1.08 4.77
N THR A 63 1.89 -2.25 5.22
CA THR A 63 3.26 -2.47 5.67
C THR A 63 4.26 -2.18 4.54
N LEU A 64 3.99 -2.66 3.33
CA LEU A 64 4.81 -2.35 2.14
C LEU A 64 4.82 -0.85 1.83
N ALA A 65 3.70 -0.15 2.01
CA ALA A 65 3.65 1.30 1.82
C ALA A 65 4.46 2.05 2.90
N ALA A 66 4.39 1.61 4.16
CA ALA A 66 5.21 2.20 5.23
C ALA A 66 6.70 1.99 4.95
N GLN A 67 7.08 0.81 4.43
CA GLN A 67 8.44 0.49 4.00
C GLN A 67 8.96 1.35 2.85
N THR A 68 8.11 2.06 2.09
CA THR A 68 8.61 3.04 1.11
C THR A 68 9.00 4.38 1.72
N GLY A 69 8.82 4.56 3.04
CA GLY A 69 9.03 5.83 3.73
C GLY A 69 7.78 6.72 3.71
N ALA A 70 6.61 6.14 3.44
CA ALA A 70 5.35 6.85 3.49
C ALA A 70 5.11 7.43 4.89
N THR A 71 4.63 8.67 4.94
CA THR A 71 4.31 9.33 6.20
C THR A 71 3.02 8.77 6.79
N LEU A 72 2.74 9.09 8.07
CA LEU A 72 1.46 8.75 8.69
C LEU A 72 0.27 9.31 7.89
N ALA A 73 0.39 10.53 7.35
CA ALA A 73 -0.63 11.16 6.54
C ALA A 73 -0.87 10.41 5.21
N ASP A 74 0.20 9.94 4.56
CA ASP A 74 0.10 9.13 3.34
C ASP A 74 -0.61 7.80 3.60
N LEU A 75 -0.26 7.12 4.70
CA LEU A 75 -0.88 5.86 5.10
C LEU A 75 -2.36 6.06 5.44
N MET A 76 -2.73 7.11 6.16
CA MET A 76 -4.12 7.43 6.47
C MET A 76 -4.93 7.71 5.20
N LYS A 77 -4.38 8.48 4.26
CA LYS A 77 -5.02 8.76 2.96
C LYS A 77 -5.24 7.47 2.17
N ARG A 78 -4.27 6.56 2.17
CA ARG A 78 -4.36 5.25 1.48
C ARG A 78 -5.34 4.30 2.15
N LEU A 79 -5.43 4.33 3.47
CA LEU A 79 -6.36 3.50 4.23
C LEU A 79 -7.82 3.93 4.01
N GLY A 80 -8.09 5.23 3.92
CA GLY A 80 -9.46 5.74 3.82
C GLY A 80 -10.22 5.57 5.14
N HIS A 81 -10.57 6.68 5.78
CA HIS A 81 -11.34 6.77 7.03
C HIS A 81 -10.80 5.91 8.21
N SER A 82 -9.51 5.54 8.18
CA SER A 82 -8.89 4.79 9.26
C SER A 82 -8.33 5.74 10.32
N SER A 83 -8.40 5.35 11.59
CA SER A 83 -7.91 6.18 12.69
C SER A 83 -6.38 6.33 12.64
N MET A 84 -5.87 7.43 13.20
CA MET A 84 -4.42 7.62 13.37
C MET A 84 -3.77 6.43 14.10
N ALA A 85 -4.44 5.90 15.13
CA ALA A 85 -3.97 4.73 15.87
C ALA A 85 -3.86 3.48 14.98
N ALA A 86 -4.79 3.29 14.04
CA ALA A 86 -4.71 2.19 13.09
C ALA A 86 -3.56 2.36 12.08
N ALA A 87 -3.33 3.58 11.59
CA ALA A 87 -2.23 3.86 10.67
C ALA A 87 -0.84 3.74 11.34
N ARG A 88 -0.71 4.18 12.60
CA ARG A 88 0.54 4.06 13.38
C ARG A 88 1.07 2.64 13.49
N ARG A 89 0.19 1.63 13.55
CA ARG A 89 0.59 0.22 13.61
C ARG A 89 1.50 -0.20 12.45
N TYR A 90 1.31 0.36 11.26
CA TYR A 90 2.14 0.03 10.10
C TYR A 90 3.45 0.80 10.07
N LEU A 91 3.49 2.01 10.66
CA LEU A 91 4.71 2.80 10.74
C LEU A 91 5.73 2.13 11.68
N HIS A 92 5.26 1.65 12.84
CA HIS A 92 6.09 0.91 13.81
C HIS A 92 6.61 -0.43 13.26
N ALA A 93 5.91 -1.04 12.29
CA ALA A 93 6.40 -2.27 11.64
C ALA A 93 7.67 -2.04 10.79
N VAL A 94 8.10 -0.79 10.65
CA VAL A 94 9.30 -0.36 9.93
C VAL A 94 10.34 0.26 10.89
N ASP A 95 10.11 0.20 12.22
CA ASP A 95 11.10 0.59 13.22
C ASP A 95 12.36 -0.28 13.00
N GLY A 96 13.48 0.36 12.66
CA GLY A 96 14.71 -0.29 12.15
C GLY A 96 15.35 0.39 10.94
N ARG A 97 14.72 1.43 10.38
CA ARG A 97 15.25 2.23 9.27
C ARG A 97 16.26 3.30 9.64
N ASP A 98 16.67 3.39 10.90
CA ASP A 98 17.58 4.44 11.37
C ASP A 98 18.86 4.53 10.54
N GLN A 99 19.37 3.40 10.04
CA GLN A 99 20.53 3.38 9.13
C GLN A 99 20.23 3.98 7.75
N GLU A 100 19.06 3.70 7.17
CA GLU A 100 18.65 4.29 5.88
C GLU A 100 18.38 5.78 6.01
N ILE A 101 17.80 6.20 7.13
CA ILE A 101 17.57 7.62 7.47
C ILE A 101 18.93 8.31 7.64
N ALA A 102 19.84 7.74 8.42
CA ALA A 102 21.18 8.29 8.63
C ALA A 102 21.96 8.39 7.31
N LYS A 103 21.84 7.39 6.42
CA LYS A 103 22.43 7.43 5.09
C LYS A 103 21.83 8.56 4.24
N ALA A 104 20.50 8.67 4.17
CA ALA A 104 19.84 9.72 3.40
C ALA A 104 20.18 11.12 3.92
N LEU A 105 20.32 11.29 5.24
CA LEU A 105 20.80 12.54 5.85
C LEU A 105 22.25 12.86 5.44
N SER A 106 23.11 11.83 5.37
CA SER A 106 24.50 11.99 4.93
C SER A 106 24.58 12.38 3.46
N ASP A 107 23.78 11.76 2.59
CA ASP A 107 23.71 12.10 1.16
C ASP A 107 23.22 13.55 0.97
N LEU A 108 22.17 13.97 1.69
CA LEU A 108 21.66 15.35 1.68
C LEU A 108 22.70 16.37 2.19
N ALA A 109 23.48 16.00 3.19
CA ALA A 109 24.54 16.86 3.71
C ALA A 109 25.76 16.95 2.77
N ALA A 110 26.03 15.89 1.99
CA ALA A 110 27.08 15.90 0.98
C ALA A 110 26.73 16.78 -0.23
N ASP A 111 25.46 16.81 -0.63
CA ASP A 111 24.93 17.67 -1.70
C ASP A 111 24.53 19.08 -1.20
N GLY A 112 24.41 19.25 0.12
CA GLY A 112 24.05 20.50 0.78
C GLY A 112 25.27 21.33 1.17
N ASP A 113 25.35 22.57 0.69
CA ASP A 113 26.32 23.54 1.20
C ASP A 113 25.89 23.98 2.61
N ALA A 114 26.46 23.36 3.65
CA ALA A 114 26.19 23.68 5.05
C ALA A 114 26.47 25.15 5.39
N ALA A 115 27.28 25.87 4.59
CA ALA A 115 27.52 27.29 4.75
C ALA A 115 26.34 28.17 4.28
N ARG A 116 25.35 27.60 3.60
CA ARG A 116 24.12 28.29 3.12
C ARG A 116 22.89 28.03 3.97
N LEU A 117 22.99 27.19 5.01
CA LEU A 117 21.87 26.96 5.92
C LEU A 117 21.65 28.22 6.78
N PRO A 118 20.41 28.72 6.88
CA PRO A 118 20.10 29.88 7.73
C PRO A 118 20.43 29.55 9.20
N HIS A 119 21.10 30.47 9.89
CA HIS A 119 21.56 30.30 11.28
C HIS A 119 20.43 30.06 12.31
N ARG A 120 19.16 30.17 11.93
CA ARG A 120 17.99 29.81 12.76
C ARG A 120 16.91 29.16 11.90
N ILE A 121 16.54 27.93 12.24
CA ILE A 121 15.24 27.36 11.85
C ILE A 121 14.24 27.88 12.89
N THR A 122 13.53 28.95 12.56
CA THR A 122 12.44 29.45 13.40
C THR A 122 11.28 28.47 13.27
N MET A 123 10.89 27.86 14.39
CA MET A 123 9.73 26.99 14.53
C MET A 123 8.43 27.79 14.56
#